data_AF-A0A930SMZ1-F1
#
_entry.id   AF-A0A930SMZ1-F1
#
_cell.length_a   1.000
_cell.length_b   1.000
_cell.length_c   1.000
_cell.angle_alpha   90.00
_cell.angle_beta   90.00
_cell.angle_gamma   90.00
#
_symmetry.space_group_name_H-M   'P 1'
#
loop_
_entity.id
_entity.type
_entity.pdbx_description
1 polymer ?
#
loop_
_entity_poly.entity_id
_entity_poly.type
_entity_poly.pdbx_seq_one_letter_code
_entity_poly.pdbx_strand_id
1 'polypeptide(L)' 'MASSTLGSSEVLVAFADPIQPGETVTVTLSTNVNPWGGVYLFGVTGYPVGENSMGQFLGYGRLHIYDNDN' A
#
# COMPACT_ATOMS: atom_id res chain seq x y z
N MET A 1 13.56 0.29 3.12
CA MET A 1 12.10 0.49 3.26
C MET A 1 11.79 0.62 4.73
N ALA A 2 11.44 1.80 5.21
CA ALA A 2 10.89 1.97 6.56
C ALA A 2 9.36 2.06 6.42
N SER A 3 8.63 1.22 7.15
CA SER A 3 7.17 1.21 7.19
C SER A 3 6.73 1.83 8.52
N SER A 4 5.95 2.91 8.47
CA SER A 4 5.32 3.51 9.65
C SER A 4 3.80 3.50 9.50
N THR A 5 3.10 3.19 10.58
CA THR A 5 1.63 3.13 10.62
C THR A 5 1.08 4.50 11.01
N LEU A 6 0.31 5.13 10.12
CA LEU A 6 -0.36 6.41 10.38
C LEU A 6 -1.86 6.12 10.55
N GLY A 7 -2.30 5.85 11.79
CA GLY A 7 -3.66 5.37 12.04
C GLY A 7 -3.89 3.92 11.61
N SER A 8 -4.97 3.29 12.09
CA SER A 8 -5.19 1.83 11.98
C SER A 8 -5.31 1.28 10.54
N SER A 9 -5.35 2.14 9.51
CA SER A 9 -5.69 1.75 8.14
C SER A 9 -4.74 2.32 7.06
N GLU A 10 -3.66 3.01 7.45
CA GLU A 10 -2.70 3.57 6.49
C GLU A 10 -1.28 3.07 6.79
N VAL A 11 -0.57 2.74 5.71
CA VAL A 11 0.83 2.30 5.76
C VAL A 11 1.65 3.26 4.92
N LEU A 12 2.55 3.99 5.57
CA LEU A 12 3.51 4.84 4.88
C LEU A 12 4.78 4.04 4.57
N VAL A 13 5.15 4.00 3.29
CA VAL A 13 6.38 3.38 2.81
C VAL A 13 7.32 4.47 2.34
N ALA A 14 8.40 4.70 3.10
CA ALA A 14 9.43 5.68 2.77
C ALA A 14 10.64 5.01 2.11
N PHE A 15 11.06 5.56 0.98
CA PHE A 15 12.28 5.19 0.28
C PHE A 15 13.41 6.14 0.70
N ALA A 16 14.61 5.59 0.92
CA ALA A 16 15.78 6.39 1.24
C ALA A 16 16.26 7.19 0.01
N ASP A 17 16.17 6.57 -1.17
CA ASP A 17 16.47 7.18 -2.46
C ASP A 17 15.22 7.27 -3.33
N PRO A 18 15.12 8.25 -4.26
CA PRO A 18 14.01 8.34 -5.20
C PRO A 18 13.93 7.12 -6.13
N ILE A 19 12.71 6.62 -6.34
CA ILE A 19 12.42 5.60 -7.36
C ILE A 19 12.52 6.22 -8.74
N GLN A 20 13.26 5.58 -9.66
CA GLN A 20 13.47 6.12 -11.00
C GLN A 20 12.28 5.85 -11.94
N PRO A 21 12.06 6.69 -12.98
CA PRO A 21 11.01 6.43 -13.96
C PRO A 21 11.18 5.06 -14.64
N GLY A 22 10.11 4.29 -14.72
CA GLY A 22 10.10 2.94 -15.30
C GLY A 22 10.52 1.82 -14.34
N GLU A 23 10.95 2.15 -13.13
CA GLU A 23 11.22 1.17 -12.08
C GLU A 23 9.91 0.63 -11.49
N THR A 24 9.89 -0.67 -11.16
CA THR A 24 8.72 -1.33 -10.55
C THR A 24 8.99 -1.57 -9.07
N VAL A 25 8.10 -1.05 -8.22
CA VAL A 25 8.11 -1.35 -6.78
C VAL A 25 7.02 -2.36 -6.47
N THR A 26 7.36 -3.39 -5.70
CA THR A 26 6.40 -4.36 -5.17
C THR A 26 6.21 -4.14 -3.67
N VAL A 27 4.98 -3.85 -3.25
CA VAL A 27 4.58 -3.78 -1.85
C VAL A 27 3.86 -5.08 -1.49
N THR A 28 4.34 -5.78 -0.46
CA THR A 28 3.73 -7.01 0.04
C THR A 28 3.04 -6.73 1.37
N LEU A 29 1.81 -7.21 1.52
CA LEU A 29 1.06 -7.17 2.76
C LEU A 29 1.10 -8.55 3.40
N SER A 30 1.46 -8.61 4.68
CA SER A 30 1.45 -9.84 5.48
C SER A 30 0.55 -9.65 6.69
N THR A 31 -0.28 -10.66 6.98
CA THR A 31 -1.14 -10.67 8.17
C THR A 31 -0.74 -11.81 9.10
N ASN A 32 -0.78 -11.58 10.41
CA ASN A 32 -0.50 -12.63 11.40
C ASN A 32 -1.68 -13.58 11.59
N VAL A 33 -2.88 -13.13 11.25
CA VAL A 33 -4.14 -13.87 11.34
C VAL A 33 -4.75 -13.90 9.95
N ASN A 34 -5.43 -15.00 9.61
CA ASN A 34 -6.15 -15.09 8.34
C ASN A 34 -7.23 -14.00 8.30
N PRO A 35 -7.24 -13.13 7.28
CA PRO A 35 -8.30 -12.14 7.12
C PRO A 35 -9.65 -12.83 6.87
N TRP A 36 -10.74 -12.14 7.18
CA TRP A 36 -12.08 -12.58 6.79
C TRP A 36 -12.24 -12.61 5.26
N GLY A 37 -13.19 -13.40 4.75
CA GLY A 37 -13.57 -13.33 3.35
C GLY A 37 -14.11 -11.95 2.99
N GLY A 38 -13.83 -11.53 1.76
CA GLY A 38 -14.25 -10.24 1.24
C GLY A 38 -13.33 -9.64 0.19
N VAL A 39 -13.74 -8.47 -0.32
CA VAL A 39 -12.98 -7.67 -1.27
C VAL A 39 -12.28 -6.53 -0.53
N TYR A 40 -10.96 -6.56 -0.55
CA TYR A 40 -10.11 -5.54 0.03
C TYR A 40 -9.58 -4.63 -1.08
N LEU A 41 -9.83 -3.32 -0.93
CA LEU A 41 -9.35 -2.29 -1.85
C LEU A 41 -8.28 -1.45 -1.16
N PHE A 42 -7.11 -1.34 -1.78
CA PHE A 42 -5.98 -0.57 -1.31
C PHE A 42 -5.75 0.59 -2.27
N GLY A 43 -6.05 1.81 -1.82
CA GLY A 43 -5.69 3.00 -2.56
C GLY A 43 -4.19 3.25 -2.46
N VAL A 44 -3.55 3.53 -3.59
CA VAL A 44 -2.12 3.85 -3.64
C VAL A 44 -1.96 5.31 -4.02
N THR A 45 -1.29 6.08 -3.16
CA THR A 45 -0.92 7.48 -3.41
C THR A 45 0.59 7.60 -3.32
N GLY A 46 1.22 8.13 -4.37
CA GLY A 46 2.64 8.45 -4.38
C GLY A 46 2.87 9.91 -4.02
N TYR A 47 3.89 10.19 -3.23
CA TYR A 47 4.28 11.55 -2.86
C TYR A 47 5.69 11.85 -3.38
N PRO A 48 5.90 12.95 -4.13
CA PRO A 48 7.25 13.37 -4.51
C PRO A 48 8.02 13.91 -3.30
N VAL A 49 9.34 14.01 -3.42
CA VAL A 49 10.19 14.64 -2.39
C VAL A 49 9.96 16.16 -2.38
N GLY A 50 9.74 16.76 -1.20
CA GLY A 50 9.65 18.21 -1.02
C GLY A 50 8.67 18.66 0.07
N GLU A 51 8.85 19.89 0.56
CA GLU A 51 8.15 20.45 1.74
C GLU A 51 6.66 20.79 1.50
N ASN A 52 6.16 20.65 0.26
CA ASN A 52 4.76 20.82 -0.11
C ASN A 52 4.38 19.81 -1.21
N SER A 53 4.73 18.54 -0.99
CA SER A 53 4.47 17.49 -1.95
C SER A 53 2.97 17.23 -2.10
N MET A 54 2.46 17.38 -3.32
CA MET A 54 1.10 16.98 -3.65
C MET A 54 1.08 15.48 -3.93
N GLY A 55 0.22 14.76 -3.21
CA GLY A 55 0.01 13.33 -3.45
C GLY A 55 -0.64 13.07 -4.80
N GLN A 56 -0.12 12.10 -5.53
CA GLN A 56 -0.68 11.60 -6.78
C GLN A 56 -1.34 10.24 -6.52
N PHE A 57 -2.66 10.15 -6.71
CA PHE A 57 -3.35 8.86 -6.68
C PHE A 57 -2.95 8.04 -7.90
N LEU A 58 -2.45 6.81 -7.67
CA LEU A 58 -1.94 5.90 -8.69
C LEU A 58 -2.94 4.80 -9.05
N GLY A 59 -3.93 4.54 -8.19
CA GLY A 59 -4.99 3.56 -8.44
C GLY A 59 -5.30 2.68 -7.23
N TYR A 60 -6.09 1.64 -7.49
CA TYR A 60 -6.47 0.64 -6.48
C TYR A 60 -5.78 -0.70 -6.74
N GLY A 61 -5.15 -1.26 -5.71
CA GLY A 61 -4.89 -2.68 -5.61
C GLY A 61 -6.12 -3.40 -5.05
N ARG A 62 -6.48 -4.56 -5.62
CA ARG A 62 -7.60 -5.36 -5.13
C ARG A 62 -7.13 -6.75 -4.73
N LEU A 63 -7.47 -7.15 -3.51
CA LEU A 63 -7.36 -8.52 -3.06
C LEU A 63 -8.75 -9.08 -2.80
N HIS A 64 -9.04 -10.25 -3.36
CA HIS A 64 -10.27 -10.98 -3.06
C HIS A 64 -9.90 -12.20 -2.25
N ILE A 65 -10.43 -12.29 -1.03
CA ILE A 65 -10.28 -13.43 -0.14
C ILE A 65 -11.62 -14.12 -0.10
N TYR A 66 -11.63 -15.42 -0.38
CA TYR A 66 -12.85 -16.21 -0.30
C TYR A 66 -12.94 -16.79 1.11
N ASP A 67 -14.14 -16.74 1.70
CA ASP A 67 -14.41 -17.57 2.85
C ASP A 67 -14.45 -19.04 2.41
N ASN A 68 -14.00 -19.92 3.30
CA ASN A 68 -14.26 -21.34 3.15
C ASN A 68 -15.70 -21.58 3.60
N ASP A 69 -16.66 -21.32 2.73
CA ASP A 69 -18.01 -21.86 2.88
C ASP A 69 -17.92 -23.38 2.68
N ASN A 70 -18.24 -24.13 3.72
CA ASN A 70 -18.33 -25.59 3.71
C ASN A 70 -19.78 -26.04 3.56
#